data_AF-A0A368V4E0-F1
#
_entry.id   AF-A0A368V4E0-F1
#
_cell.length_a   1.000
_cell.length_b   1.000
_cell.length_c   1.000
_cell.angle_alpha   90.00
_cell.angle_beta   90.00
_cell.angle_gamma   90.00
#
_symmetry.space_group_name_H-M   'P 1'
#
loop_
_entity.id
_entity.type
_entity.pdbx_description
1 polymer ?
#
loop_
_entity_poly.entity_id
_entity_poly.type
_entity_poly.pdbx_seq_one_letter_code
_entity_poly.pdbx_strand_id
1 'polypeptide(L)'
;MNSRQSIRTGTPSAATTFTTELGSWHLQRFPARKQDPLQAWDAADELIHSWLATQRPQWQAPLLINDSFGALLMACHSELLTPPPVVHSLTDSYVSQRGFQHNSKLNQLNLQLSALNLLQPLQSLPPSIDLVLLKIPKSISLLEFQLATLATTLKPGTPIVAAAKSKLFTPSVRQLFERYCDNVSVSLASKKSRTLEAQLKAVTNAEPANFIDAWQLPEYGLEMRHHAGVFARNALDIGARFMLQHMPAAGANRVIDLGCGNGILGIVYAQQSPHSQVTWVDESYLAMASCRTNIDLNLPHSEAYQTRVDDCLSQQPSASADLILCNPPFHQEHAVTEHIARQMFRDAKRVLQPNGELWLVANRHLPYYASLKRLFKQVDQHAQNAKFVIWRARG
;
A
#
# COMPACT_ATOMS: atom_id res chain seq x y z
N MET A 1 41.29 -4.86 -34.50
CA MET A 1 40.73 -4.33 -33.23
C MET A 1 39.28 -3.95 -33.47
N ASN A 2 38.34 -4.88 -33.25
CA ASN A 2 36.91 -4.62 -33.45
C ASN A 2 36.23 -4.39 -32.09
N SER A 3 35.79 -3.16 -31.89
CA SER A 3 34.98 -2.71 -30.76
C SER A 3 33.56 -3.28 -30.88
N ARG A 4 33.23 -4.27 -30.04
CA ARG A 4 31.84 -4.66 -29.80
C ARG A 4 31.20 -3.59 -28.91
N GLN A 5 30.45 -2.67 -29.52
CA GLN A 5 29.46 -1.86 -28.80
C GLN A 5 28.38 -2.80 -28.26
N SER A 6 28.29 -2.91 -26.92
CA SER A 6 27.17 -3.59 -26.29
C SER A 6 25.92 -2.73 -26.46
N ILE A 7 25.03 -3.13 -27.36
CA ILE A 7 23.67 -2.61 -27.43
C ILE A 7 23.00 -3.00 -26.11
N ARG A 8 22.76 -2.03 -25.22
CA ARG A 8 21.86 -2.22 -24.07
C ARG A 8 20.47 -2.43 -24.62
N THR A 9 20.05 -3.68 -24.74
CA THR A 9 18.65 -4.03 -24.95
C THR A 9 17.88 -3.55 -23.72
N GLY A 10 17.03 -2.54 -23.89
CA GLY A 10 16.12 -2.09 -22.84
C GLY A 10 15.20 -3.24 -22.45
N THR A 11 14.89 -3.36 -21.16
CA THR A 11 13.92 -4.34 -20.68
C THR A 11 12.59 -4.11 -21.40
N PRO A 12 11.98 -5.13 -22.03
CA PRO A 12 10.71 -4.96 -22.73
C PRO A 12 9.61 -4.49 -21.77
N SER A 13 8.76 -3.57 -22.22
CA SER A 13 7.57 -3.15 -21.47
C SER A 13 6.63 -4.35 -21.32
N ALA A 14 6.01 -4.46 -20.16
CA ALA A 14 4.98 -5.45 -19.92
C ALA A 14 3.74 -5.17 -20.78
N ALA A 15 2.93 -6.21 -21.03
CA ALA A 15 1.68 -6.04 -21.77
C ALA A 15 0.73 -5.12 -20.99
N THR A 16 0.03 -4.26 -21.73
CA THR A 16 -0.95 -3.31 -21.19
C THR A 16 -2.38 -3.67 -21.60
N THR A 17 -2.58 -4.62 -22.51
CA THR A 17 -3.90 -5.14 -22.88
C THR A 17 -4.20 -6.38 -22.03
N PHE A 18 -5.26 -6.29 -21.23
CA PHE A 18 -5.79 -7.36 -20.41
C PHE A 18 -7.04 -7.95 -21.07
N THR A 19 -6.92 -9.18 -21.57
CA THR A 19 -8.01 -9.88 -22.27
C THR A 19 -8.45 -11.10 -21.47
N THR A 20 -9.76 -11.22 -21.27
CA THR A 20 -10.43 -12.35 -20.60
C THR A 20 -11.69 -12.73 -21.36
N GLU A 21 -12.40 -13.75 -20.89
CA GLU A 21 -13.70 -14.17 -21.42
C GLU A 21 -14.78 -13.09 -21.29
N LEU A 22 -14.58 -12.12 -20.40
CA LEU A 22 -15.51 -11.01 -20.13
C LEU A 22 -15.26 -9.76 -20.99
N GLY A 23 -14.14 -9.70 -21.70
CA GLY A 23 -13.76 -8.51 -22.48
C GLY A 23 -12.26 -8.26 -22.56
N SER A 24 -11.91 -7.12 -23.15
CA SER A 24 -10.53 -6.67 -23.35
C SER A 24 -10.40 -5.21 -22.96
N TRP A 25 -9.40 -4.90 -22.13
CA TRP A 25 -9.18 -3.57 -21.55
C TRP A 25 -7.71 -3.19 -21.58
N HIS A 26 -7.44 -1.89 -21.55
CA HIS A 26 -6.10 -1.34 -21.40
C HIS A 26 -5.84 -1.02 -19.93
N LEU A 27 -4.95 -1.76 -19.28
CA LEU A 27 -4.59 -1.56 -17.88
C LEU A 27 -3.11 -1.18 -17.75
N GLN A 28 -2.86 -0.14 -16.96
CA GLN A 28 -1.53 0.35 -16.63
C GLN A 28 -1.35 0.39 -15.11
N ARG A 29 -0.12 0.14 -14.66
CA ARG A 29 0.24 0.38 -13.26
C ARG A 29 0.20 1.89 -12.98
N PHE A 30 0.03 2.24 -11.71
CA PHE A 30 0.07 3.62 -11.25
C PHE A 30 1.26 3.86 -10.31
N PRO A 31 1.94 5.01 -10.43
CA PRO A 31 1.83 5.98 -11.53
C PRO A 31 2.30 5.39 -12.87
N ALA A 32 1.66 5.81 -13.97
CA ALA A 32 1.96 5.27 -15.30
C ALA A 32 3.37 5.64 -15.77
N ARG A 33 4.07 4.70 -16.41
CA ARG A 33 5.48 4.84 -16.83
C ARG A 33 5.64 4.40 -18.28
N LYS A 34 6.57 5.04 -19.01
CA LYS A 34 6.79 4.79 -20.45
C LYS A 34 7.36 3.39 -20.77
N GLN A 35 7.88 2.65 -19.79
CA GLN A 35 8.44 1.29 -19.92
C GLN A 35 8.35 0.55 -18.58
N ASP A 36 7.14 0.11 -18.18
CA ASP A 36 6.98 -0.63 -16.93
C ASP A 36 7.26 -2.13 -17.17
N PRO A 37 8.22 -2.75 -16.46
CA PRO A 37 8.49 -4.19 -16.59
C PRO A 37 7.41 -5.06 -15.95
N LEU A 38 6.45 -4.47 -15.24
CA LEU A 38 5.38 -5.18 -14.54
C LEU A 38 4.00 -4.82 -15.09
N GLN A 39 3.10 -5.80 -15.07
CA GLN A 39 1.71 -5.63 -15.49
C GLN A 39 0.85 -5.05 -14.36
N ALA A 40 -0.31 -4.53 -14.75
CA ALA A 40 -1.33 -3.97 -13.85
C ALA A 40 -2.27 -5.03 -13.25
N TRP A 41 -2.16 -6.28 -13.72
CA TRP A 41 -2.91 -7.43 -13.21
C TRP A 41 -1.95 -8.61 -13.01
N ASP A 42 -2.43 -9.66 -12.37
CA ASP A 42 -1.76 -10.94 -12.31
C ASP A 42 -2.73 -12.12 -12.54
N ALA A 43 -2.19 -13.34 -12.52
CA ALA A 43 -2.97 -14.55 -12.75
C ALA A 43 -4.12 -14.75 -11.74
N ALA A 44 -4.08 -14.13 -10.55
CA ALA A 44 -5.21 -14.21 -9.63
C ALA A 44 -6.37 -13.30 -10.05
N ASP A 45 -6.11 -12.19 -10.78
CA ASP A 45 -7.19 -11.39 -11.38
C ASP A 45 -7.86 -12.19 -12.51
N GLU A 46 -7.05 -12.79 -13.38
CA GLU A 46 -7.52 -13.68 -14.46
C GLU A 46 -8.43 -14.79 -13.94
N LEU A 47 -8.07 -15.43 -12.82
CA LEU A 47 -8.89 -16.49 -12.26
C LEU A 47 -10.24 -16.01 -11.72
N ILE A 48 -10.31 -14.81 -11.14
CA ILE A 48 -11.59 -14.24 -10.73
C ILE A 48 -12.45 -13.92 -11.97
N HIS A 49 -11.85 -13.39 -13.05
CA HIS A 49 -12.57 -13.17 -14.30
C HIS A 49 -13.14 -14.46 -14.88
N SER A 50 -12.35 -15.54 -14.96
CA SER A 50 -12.84 -16.83 -15.46
C SER A 50 -13.94 -17.43 -14.57
N TRP A 51 -13.86 -17.23 -13.25
CA TRP A 51 -14.91 -17.65 -12.31
C TRP A 51 -16.22 -16.88 -12.58
N LEU A 52 -16.15 -15.55 -12.70
CA LEU A 52 -17.31 -14.70 -12.99
C LEU A 52 -17.95 -15.05 -14.34
N ALA A 53 -17.15 -15.33 -15.36
CA ALA A 53 -17.64 -15.74 -16.68
C ALA A 53 -18.40 -17.08 -16.65
N THR A 54 -17.98 -18.00 -15.77
CA THR A 54 -18.60 -19.33 -15.63
C THR A 54 -19.90 -19.26 -14.84
N GLN A 55 -19.89 -18.54 -13.72
CA GLN A 55 -21.03 -18.51 -12.81
C GLN A 55 -22.14 -17.58 -13.31
N ARG A 56 -21.78 -16.51 -14.05
CA ARG A 56 -22.68 -15.41 -14.43
C ARG A 56 -23.62 -14.91 -13.32
N PRO A 57 -23.18 -14.71 -12.06
CA PRO A 57 -24.11 -14.33 -11.01
C PRO A 57 -24.75 -12.97 -11.31
N GLN A 58 -26.01 -12.82 -10.88
CA GLN A 58 -26.73 -11.55 -10.95
C GLN A 58 -26.50 -10.80 -9.64
N TRP A 59 -25.33 -10.14 -9.52
CA TRP A 59 -25.02 -9.29 -8.37
C TRP A 59 -25.38 -7.84 -8.67
N GLN A 60 -25.86 -7.13 -7.66
CA GLN A 60 -26.24 -5.72 -7.72
C GLN A 60 -25.23 -4.82 -7.01
N ALA A 61 -24.51 -5.32 -6.00
CA ALA A 61 -23.61 -4.52 -5.18
C ALA A 61 -22.32 -5.27 -4.79
N PRO A 62 -21.42 -5.57 -5.75
CA PRO A 62 -20.21 -6.31 -5.49
C PRO A 62 -19.19 -5.42 -4.76
N LEU A 63 -18.48 -6.00 -3.79
CA LEU A 63 -17.35 -5.39 -3.10
C LEU A 63 -16.03 -5.97 -3.60
N LEU A 64 -15.19 -5.12 -4.18
CA LEU A 64 -13.84 -5.42 -4.62
C LEU A 64 -12.83 -5.06 -3.53
N ILE A 65 -12.05 -6.01 -3.05
CA ILE A 65 -11.08 -5.81 -1.98
C ILE A 65 -9.67 -6.06 -2.49
N ASN A 66 -8.78 -5.08 -2.24
CA ASN A 66 -7.37 -5.12 -2.64
C ASN A 66 -7.15 -5.23 -4.16
N ASP A 67 -8.07 -4.70 -4.97
CA ASP A 67 -7.86 -4.55 -6.41
C ASP A 67 -6.75 -3.51 -6.65
N SER A 68 -5.60 -3.99 -7.12
CA SER A 68 -4.38 -3.18 -7.13
C SER A 68 -4.42 -2.05 -8.14
N PHE A 69 -5.02 -2.27 -9.31
CA PHE A 69 -5.06 -1.29 -10.41
C PHE A 69 -6.37 -1.31 -11.20
N GLY A 70 -7.45 -1.88 -10.65
CA GLY A 70 -8.77 -1.89 -11.29
C GLY A 70 -9.00 -3.06 -12.23
N ALA A 71 -8.27 -4.18 -12.09
CA ALA A 71 -8.47 -5.35 -12.95
C ALA A 71 -9.83 -5.99 -12.66
N LEU A 72 -10.17 -6.19 -11.38
CA LEU A 72 -11.46 -6.76 -10.97
C LEU A 72 -12.63 -5.83 -11.29
N LEU A 73 -12.40 -4.51 -11.26
CA LEU A 73 -13.38 -3.52 -11.71
C LEU A 73 -13.84 -3.78 -13.14
N MET A 74 -12.92 -4.13 -14.04
CA MET A 74 -13.23 -4.34 -15.45
C MET A 74 -14.25 -5.45 -15.64
N ALA A 75 -14.17 -6.54 -14.87
CA ALA A 75 -15.16 -7.62 -14.90
C ALA A 75 -16.57 -7.13 -14.52
N CYS A 76 -16.67 -6.23 -13.54
CA CYS A 76 -17.94 -5.72 -13.03
C CYS A 76 -18.59 -4.66 -13.93
N HIS A 77 -17.86 -4.15 -14.94
CA HIS A 77 -18.34 -3.17 -15.91
C HIS A 77 -18.41 -3.74 -17.34
N SER A 78 -18.35 -5.06 -17.50
CA SER A 78 -18.56 -5.68 -18.81
C SER A 78 -19.97 -5.37 -19.34
N GLU A 79 -20.10 -5.17 -20.66
CA GLU A 79 -21.37 -4.89 -21.36
C GLU A 79 -22.45 -5.98 -21.15
N LEU A 80 -22.05 -7.12 -20.58
CA LEU A 80 -22.91 -8.26 -20.28
C LEU A 80 -23.80 -8.07 -19.03
N LEU A 81 -23.54 -7.04 -18.21
CA LEU A 81 -24.30 -6.77 -16.98
C LEU A 81 -25.26 -5.59 -17.20
N THR A 82 -26.55 -5.89 -17.37
CA THR A 82 -27.63 -4.89 -17.54
C THR A 82 -28.78 -5.13 -16.57
N PRO A 83 -29.12 -4.17 -15.68
CA PRO A 83 -28.43 -2.90 -15.44
C PRO A 83 -27.04 -3.10 -14.81
N PRO A 84 -26.12 -2.12 -14.91
CA PRO A 84 -24.80 -2.22 -14.29
C PRO A 84 -24.92 -2.24 -12.75
N PRO A 85 -24.09 -3.03 -12.05
CA PRO A 85 -24.09 -3.06 -10.59
C PRO A 85 -23.52 -1.77 -9.98
N VAL A 86 -23.90 -1.48 -8.74
CA VAL A 86 -23.27 -0.46 -7.90
C VAL A 86 -22.02 -1.06 -7.27
N VAL A 87 -20.86 -0.79 -7.85
CA VAL A 87 -19.60 -1.40 -7.41
C VAL A 87 -19.03 -0.66 -6.20
N HIS A 88 -18.56 -1.41 -5.21
CA HIS A 88 -17.81 -0.89 -4.08
C HIS A 88 -16.35 -1.35 -4.19
N SER A 89 -15.38 -0.46 -3.99
CA SER A 89 -13.96 -0.82 -3.98
C SER A 89 -13.33 -0.40 -2.67
N LEU A 90 -12.84 -1.37 -1.90
CA LEU A 90 -12.15 -1.17 -0.63
C LEU A 90 -10.66 -1.49 -0.78
N THR A 91 -9.82 -0.52 -0.43
CA THR A 91 -8.37 -0.68 -0.46
C THR A 91 -7.70 0.12 0.64
N ASP A 92 -6.62 -0.42 1.19
CA ASP A 92 -5.72 0.32 2.08
C ASP A 92 -4.73 1.21 1.31
N SER A 93 -4.61 1.08 -0.01
CA SER A 93 -3.60 1.78 -0.81
C SER A 93 -4.20 2.96 -1.59
N TYR A 94 -3.67 4.16 -1.33
CA TYR A 94 -3.94 5.34 -2.14
C TYR A 94 -3.47 5.14 -3.59
N VAL A 95 -2.30 4.54 -3.80
CA VAL A 95 -1.77 4.24 -5.14
C VAL A 95 -2.74 3.35 -5.92
N SER A 96 -3.33 2.34 -5.27
CA SER A 96 -4.35 1.49 -5.89
C SER A 96 -5.61 2.25 -6.24
N GLN A 97 -6.10 3.13 -5.36
CA GLN A 97 -7.27 3.97 -5.66
C GLN A 97 -7.01 4.90 -6.86
N ARG A 98 -5.80 5.46 -6.96
CA ARG A 98 -5.40 6.28 -8.11
C ARG A 98 -5.24 5.46 -9.38
N GLY A 99 -4.69 4.24 -9.28
CA GLY A 99 -4.55 3.32 -10.41
C GLY A 99 -5.89 2.85 -10.95
N PHE A 100 -6.83 2.55 -10.06
CA PHE A 100 -8.22 2.33 -10.39
C PHE A 100 -8.79 3.50 -11.21
N GLN A 101 -8.67 4.74 -10.70
CA GLN A 101 -9.24 5.92 -11.36
C GLN A 101 -8.57 6.19 -12.72
N HIS A 102 -7.27 5.96 -12.81
CA HIS A 102 -6.50 6.06 -14.05
C HIS A 102 -7.00 5.08 -15.10
N ASN A 103 -7.11 3.79 -14.75
CA ASN A 103 -7.53 2.76 -15.70
C ASN A 103 -9.02 2.84 -16.05
N SER A 104 -9.88 3.29 -15.13
CA SER A 104 -11.27 3.59 -15.45
C SER A 104 -11.38 4.67 -16.54
N LYS A 105 -10.62 5.77 -16.42
CA LYS A 105 -10.56 6.82 -17.45
C LYS A 105 -9.97 6.31 -18.76
N LEU A 106 -8.90 5.51 -18.69
CA LEU A 106 -8.23 4.93 -19.85
C LEU A 106 -9.17 4.06 -20.69
N ASN A 107 -10.08 3.34 -20.03
CA ASN A 107 -11.08 2.48 -20.69
C ASN A 107 -12.43 3.17 -20.91
N GLN A 108 -12.51 4.49 -20.69
CA GLN A 108 -13.72 5.28 -20.89
C GLN A 108 -14.95 4.69 -20.17
N LEU A 109 -14.72 4.07 -18.99
CA LEU A 109 -15.82 3.54 -18.20
C LEU A 109 -16.70 4.73 -17.79
N ASN A 110 -17.93 4.75 -18.27
CA ASN A 110 -18.93 5.76 -17.91
C ASN A 110 -19.45 5.45 -16.50
N LEU A 111 -18.57 5.64 -15.51
CA LEU A 111 -18.93 5.58 -14.11
C LEU A 111 -19.82 6.79 -13.84
N GLN A 112 -21.14 6.61 -13.87
CA GLN A 112 -21.99 7.58 -13.19
C GLN A 112 -21.52 7.66 -11.74
N LEU A 113 -21.42 8.87 -11.18
CA LEU A 113 -20.91 9.10 -9.82
C LEU A 113 -21.62 8.25 -8.74
N SER A 114 -22.83 7.75 -9.02
CA SER A 114 -23.62 6.85 -8.17
C SER A 114 -23.26 5.36 -8.28
N ALA A 115 -22.57 4.92 -9.33
CA ALA A 115 -22.34 3.50 -9.62
C ALA A 115 -21.03 2.94 -9.04
N LEU A 116 -20.16 3.82 -8.52
CA LEU A 116 -18.90 3.40 -7.90
C LEU A 116 -18.67 4.12 -6.57
N ASN A 117 -18.47 3.33 -5.53
CA ASN A 117 -18.12 3.80 -4.19
C ASN A 117 -16.68 3.38 -3.83
N LEU A 118 -15.79 4.36 -3.64
CA LEU A 118 -14.43 4.11 -3.17
C LEU A 118 -14.41 4.19 -1.64
N LEU A 119 -14.08 3.08 -1.00
CA LEU A 119 -14.08 2.89 0.44
C LEU A 119 -12.65 2.75 1.00
N GLN A 120 -12.42 3.35 2.16
CA GLN A 120 -11.22 3.17 2.96
C GLN A 120 -11.47 2.11 4.06
N PRO A 121 -10.42 1.46 4.60
CA PRO A 121 -10.58 0.29 5.46
C PRO A 121 -11.38 0.50 6.76
N LEU A 122 -11.40 1.72 7.30
CA LEU A 122 -12.10 2.06 8.55
C LEU A 122 -13.51 2.65 8.32
N GLN A 123 -13.97 2.75 7.08
CA GLN A 123 -15.32 3.21 6.77
C GLN A 123 -16.33 2.05 6.86
N SER A 124 -17.56 2.37 7.26
CA SER A 124 -18.64 1.38 7.33
C SER A 124 -18.96 0.79 5.95
N LEU A 125 -19.15 -0.52 5.90
CA LEU A 125 -19.55 -1.21 4.68
C LEU A 125 -21.07 -1.12 4.47
N PRO A 126 -21.55 -0.88 3.23
CA PRO A 126 -22.97 -0.93 2.93
C PRO A 126 -23.55 -2.35 3.14
N PRO A 127 -24.65 -2.51 3.91
CA PRO A 127 -25.24 -3.82 4.17
C PRO A 127 -25.92 -4.45 2.95
N SER A 128 -26.01 -3.72 1.84
CA SER A 128 -26.52 -4.17 0.55
C SER A 128 -25.53 -5.02 -0.24
N ILE A 129 -24.26 -5.10 0.17
CA ILE A 129 -23.25 -5.88 -0.53
C ILE A 129 -23.65 -7.35 -0.60
N ASP A 130 -23.68 -7.90 -1.83
CA ASP A 130 -24.19 -9.23 -2.15
C ASP A 130 -23.12 -10.18 -2.72
N LEU A 131 -21.91 -9.69 -2.99
CA LEU A 131 -20.76 -10.47 -3.43
C LEU A 131 -19.45 -9.81 -2.98
N VAL A 132 -18.50 -10.60 -2.48
CA VAL A 132 -17.13 -10.12 -2.17
C VAL A 132 -16.13 -10.76 -3.13
N LEU A 133 -15.36 -9.92 -3.84
CA LEU A 133 -14.21 -10.33 -4.64
C LEU A 133 -12.92 -9.83 -3.97
N LEU A 134 -12.09 -10.75 -3.48
CA LEU A 134 -10.95 -10.41 -2.62
C LEU A 134 -9.63 -10.88 -3.22
N LYS A 135 -8.67 -9.96 -3.40
CA LYS A 135 -7.26 -10.34 -3.60
C LYS A 135 -6.62 -10.57 -2.24
N ILE A 136 -6.16 -11.79 -1.97
CA ILE A 136 -5.62 -12.14 -0.64
C ILE A 136 -4.34 -11.31 -0.42
N PRO A 137 -4.30 -10.43 0.60
CA PRO A 137 -3.12 -9.61 0.84
C PRO A 137 -1.97 -10.48 1.36
N LYS A 138 -0.74 -9.97 1.20
CA LYS A 138 0.44 -10.65 1.74
C LYS A 138 0.46 -10.68 3.28
N SER A 139 -0.18 -9.69 3.91
CA SER A 139 -0.26 -9.57 5.37
C SER A 139 -1.44 -10.41 5.88
N ILE A 140 -1.11 -11.44 6.67
CA ILE A 140 -2.12 -12.28 7.36
C ILE A 140 -2.99 -11.42 8.28
N SER A 141 -2.39 -10.45 8.99
CA SER A 141 -3.16 -9.58 9.89
C SER A 141 -4.14 -8.69 9.13
N LEU A 142 -3.78 -8.21 7.93
CA LEU A 142 -4.69 -7.42 7.10
C LEU A 142 -5.83 -8.29 6.58
N LEU A 143 -5.53 -9.52 6.15
CA LEU A 143 -6.57 -10.48 5.74
C LEU A 143 -7.53 -10.74 6.90
N GLU A 144 -7.03 -11.00 8.11
CA GLU A 144 -7.88 -11.27 9.26
C GLU A 144 -8.78 -10.08 9.60
N PHE A 145 -8.23 -8.87 9.64
CA PHE A 145 -9.00 -7.65 9.82
C PHE A 145 -10.11 -7.49 8.76
N GLN A 146 -9.78 -7.74 7.48
CA GLN A 146 -10.75 -7.66 6.39
C GLN A 146 -11.87 -8.70 6.54
N LEU A 147 -11.53 -9.97 6.81
CA LEU A 147 -12.52 -11.03 7.02
C LEU A 147 -13.41 -10.78 8.24
N ALA A 148 -12.84 -10.30 9.34
CA ALA A 148 -13.56 -9.93 10.54
C ALA A 148 -14.56 -8.78 10.29
N THR A 149 -14.12 -7.73 9.60
CA THR A 149 -14.97 -6.59 9.20
C THR A 149 -16.13 -7.06 8.31
N LEU A 150 -15.86 -7.95 7.35
CA LEU A 150 -16.90 -8.50 6.48
C LEU A 150 -17.90 -9.35 7.26
N ALA A 151 -17.43 -10.28 8.09
CA ALA A 151 -18.29 -11.21 8.84
C ALA A 151 -19.14 -10.54 9.92
N THR A 152 -18.73 -9.38 10.43
CA THR A 152 -19.48 -8.58 11.41
C THR A 152 -20.45 -7.59 10.75
N THR A 153 -20.17 -7.12 9.54
CA THR A 153 -20.98 -6.07 8.88
C THR A 153 -21.97 -6.60 7.86
N LEU A 154 -21.58 -7.63 7.09
CA LEU A 154 -22.39 -8.15 5.99
C LEU A 154 -23.29 -9.30 6.46
N LYS A 155 -24.33 -9.60 5.66
CA LYS A 155 -25.26 -10.68 5.95
C LYS A 155 -24.54 -12.03 5.96
N PRO A 156 -24.81 -12.92 6.93
CA PRO A 156 -24.38 -14.31 6.85
C PRO A 156 -24.89 -14.95 5.55
N GLY A 157 -24.05 -15.79 4.93
CA GLY A 157 -24.31 -16.40 3.63
C GLY A 157 -23.80 -15.59 2.43
N THR A 158 -23.39 -14.31 2.60
CA THR A 158 -22.84 -13.52 1.48
C THR A 158 -21.62 -14.23 0.88
N PRO A 159 -21.62 -14.50 -0.44
CA PRO A 159 -20.54 -15.22 -1.10
C PRO A 159 -19.26 -14.39 -1.14
N ILE A 160 -18.13 -15.07 -0.91
CA ILE A 160 -16.79 -14.53 -1.07
C ILE A 160 -15.98 -15.39 -2.04
N VAL A 161 -15.37 -14.74 -3.03
CA VAL A 161 -14.41 -15.33 -3.95
C VAL A 161 -13.08 -14.61 -3.75
N ALA A 162 -12.10 -15.35 -3.24
CA ALA A 162 -10.77 -14.84 -3.00
C ALA A 162 -9.77 -15.44 -4.00
N ALA A 163 -8.75 -14.69 -4.41
CA ALA A 163 -7.68 -15.22 -5.26
C ALA A 163 -6.30 -14.66 -4.92
N ALA A 164 -5.28 -15.50 -5.12
CA ALA A 164 -3.88 -15.12 -4.94
C ALA A 164 -2.93 -16.14 -5.57
N LYS A 165 -1.64 -15.82 -5.56
CA LYS A 165 -0.57 -16.80 -5.86
C LYS A 165 -0.67 -17.97 -4.89
N SER A 166 -0.45 -19.19 -5.39
CA SER A 166 -0.56 -20.44 -4.64
C SER A 166 0.25 -20.44 -3.34
N LYS A 167 1.39 -19.75 -3.30
CA LYS A 167 2.23 -19.61 -2.09
C LYS A 167 1.54 -18.92 -0.91
N LEU A 168 0.49 -18.13 -1.15
CA LEU A 168 -0.28 -17.44 -0.10
C LEU A 168 -1.37 -18.34 0.50
N PHE A 169 -1.73 -19.46 -0.12
CA PHE A 169 -2.68 -20.43 0.43
C PHE A 169 -2.00 -21.34 1.46
N THR A 170 -1.48 -20.73 2.52
CA THR A 170 -0.88 -21.44 3.65
C THR A 170 -1.98 -22.00 4.58
N PRO A 171 -1.64 -22.96 5.47
CA PRO A 171 -2.60 -23.45 6.47
C PRO A 171 -3.20 -22.31 7.32
N SER A 172 -2.42 -21.30 7.69
CA SER A 172 -2.91 -20.15 8.46
C SER A 172 -3.94 -19.32 7.69
N VAL A 173 -3.74 -19.11 6.38
CA VAL A 173 -4.74 -18.42 5.54
C VAL A 173 -6.03 -19.24 5.44
N ARG A 174 -5.94 -20.56 5.27
CA ARG A 174 -7.12 -21.43 5.26
C ARG A 174 -7.88 -21.37 6.58
N GLN A 175 -7.18 -21.47 7.71
CA GLN A 175 -7.77 -21.38 9.05
C GLN A 175 -8.46 -20.04 9.29
N LEU A 176 -7.94 -18.93 8.74
CA LEU A 176 -8.63 -17.64 8.80
C LEU A 176 -9.94 -17.68 8.03
N PHE A 177 -9.95 -18.19 6.80
CA PHE A 177 -11.23 -18.35 6.07
C PHE A 177 -12.20 -19.25 6.84
N GLU A 178 -11.78 -20.38 7.39
CA GLU A 178 -12.63 -21.26 8.21
C GLU A 178 -13.13 -20.55 9.50
N ARG A 179 -12.34 -19.61 10.02
CA ARG A 179 -12.72 -18.78 11.18
C ARG A 179 -13.77 -17.73 10.87
N TYR A 180 -13.97 -17.29 9.64
CA TYR A 180 -14.94 -16.23 9.28
C TYR A 180 -15.95 -16.61 8.19
N CYS A 181 -15.79 -17.79 7.59
CA CYS A 181 -16.62 -18.28 6.50
C CYS A 181 -16.96 -19.76 6.68
N ASP A 182 -18.10 -20.16 6.11
CA ASP A 182 -18.50 -21.54 5.89
C ASP A 182 -18.22 -21.96 4.43
N ASN A 183 -18.29 -23.27 4.15
CA ASN A 183 -18.16 -23.83 2.80
C ASN A 183 -16.85 -23.47 2.08
N VAL A 184 -15.73 -23.40 2.81
CA VAL A 184 -14.41 -23.01 2.28
C VAL A 184 -13.85 -24.06 1.32
N SER A 185 -13.90 -23.75 0.02
CA SER A 185 -13.36 -24.58 -1.07
C SER A 185 -12.20 -23.87 -1.76
N VAL A 186 -11.13 -24.60 -2.09
CA VAL A 186 -9.95 -24.06 -2.78
C VAL A 186 -9.79 -24.79 -4.11
N SER A 187 -9.63 -24.03 -5.19
CA SER A 187 -9.45 -24.62 -6.52
C SER A 187 -8.05 -25.23 -6.73
N LEU A 188 -7.95 -26.00 -7.82
CA LEU A 188 -6.66 -26.45 -8.34
C LEU A 188 -5.79 -25.26 -8.73
N ALA A 189 -4.48 -25.43 -8.65
CA ALA A 189 -3.55 -24.39 -9.06
C ALA A 189 -3.59 -24.19 -10.58
N SER A 190 -3.69 -22.93 -11.01
CA SER A 190 -3.58 -22.51 -12.40
C SER A 190 -2.68 -21.28 -12.49
N LYS A 191 -1.70 -21.29 -13.40
CA LYS A 191 -0.69 -20.22 -13.55
C LYS A 191 -0.03 -19.79 -12.22
N LYS A 192 0.23 -20.76 -11.33
CA LYS A 192 0.77 -20.56 -9.96
C LYS A 192 -0.13 -19.71 -9.05
N SER A 193 -1.42 -19.62 -9.35
CA SER A 193 -2.46 -18.96 -8.56
C SER A 193 -3.62 -19.91 -8.30
N ARG A 194 -4.47 -19.57 -7.32
CA ARG A 194 -5.66 -20.33 -6.94
C ARG A 194 -6.77 -19.36 -6.58
N THR A 195 -8.00 -19.85 -6.66
CA THR A 195 -9.20 -19.24 -6.08
C THR A 195 -9.62 -19.98 -4.82
N LEU A 196 -10.35 -19.28 -3.95
CA LEU A 196 -11.07 -19.85 -2.82
C LEU A 196 -12.48 -19.27 -2.83
N GLU A 197 -13.45 -20.16 -2.67
CA GLU A 197 -14.88 -19.83 -2.59
C GLU A 197 -15.36 -20.16 -1.20
N ALA A 198 -16.14 -19.27 -0.59
CA ALA A 198 -16.75 -19.48 0.72
C ALA A 198 -17.99 -18.60 0.89
N GLN A 199 -18.67 -18.73 2.02
CA GLN A 199 -19.80 -17.88 2.41
C GLN A 199 -19.53 -17.29 3.78
N LEU A 200 -19.76 -15.98 3.96
CA LEU A 200 -19.54 -15.33 5.26
C LEU A 200 -20.43 -15.98 6.33
N LYS A 201 -19.89 -16.16 7.53
CA LYS A 201 -20.65 -16.68 8.66
C LYS A 201 -20.98 -15.59 9.67
N ALA A 202 -22.00 -15.81 10.48
CA ALA A 202 -22.30 -14.92 11.60
C ALA A 202 -21.18 -15.01 12.65
N VAL A 203 -20.53 -13.87 12.94
CA VAL A 203 -19.51 -13.80 14.00
C VAL A 203 -19.89 -12.70 14.98
N THR A 204 -20.02 -13.07 16.25
CA THR A 204 -20.12 -12.15 17.38
C THR A 204 -18.73 -12.13 18.03
N ASN A 205 -18.14 -10.95 18.28
CA ASN A 205 -16.78 -10.74 18.85
C ASN A 205 -15.60 -10.63 17.87
N ALA A 206 -15.79 -10.05 16.68
CA ALA A 206 -14.69 -9.77 15.74
C ALA A 206 -14.66 -8.29 15.32
N GLU A 207 -14.86 -7.38 16.28
CA GLU A 207 -14.88 -5.95 16.02
C GLU A 207 -13.54 -5.43 15.49
N PRO A 208 -13.55 -4.50 14.50
CA PRO A 208 -12.35 -3.86 13.97
C PRO A 208 -11.37 -3.32 15.03
N ALA A 209 -11.89 -2.83 16.17
CA ALA A 209 -11.10 -2.32 17.27
C ALA A 209 -10.19 -3.38 17.94
N ASN A 210 -10.54 -4.66 17.85
CA ASN A 210 -9.75 -5.76 18.40
C ASN A 210 -8.45 -6.02 17.61
N PHE A 211 -8.27 -5.36 16.47
CA PHE A 211 -7.10 -5.51 15.59
C PHE A 211 -6.08 -4.38 15.75
N ILE A 212 -6.20 -3.58 16.82
CA ILE A 212 -5.22 -2.57 17.20
C ILE A 212 -4.22 -3.19 18.17
N ASP A 213 -2.97 -3.31 17.75
CA ASP A 213 -1.87 -3.69 18.66
C ASP A 213 -1.26 -2.45 19.29
N ALA A 214 -0.62 -2.64 20.45
CA ALA A 214 0.15 -1.60 21.11
C ALA A 214 1.48 -2.14 21.64
N TRP A 215 2.52 -1.30 21.62
CA TRP A 215 3.76 -1.52 22.33
C TRP A 215 4.34 -0.21 22.85
N GLN A 216 5.17 -0.33 23.89
CA GLN A 216 5.81 0.81 24.56
C GLN A 216 7.27 0.92 24.12
N LEU A 217 7.79 2.14 24.12
CA LEU A 217 9.20 2.46 23.90
C LEU A 217 9.69 3.42 24.99
N PRO A 218 9.98 2.90 26.20
CA PRO A 218 10.27 3.70 27.38
C PRO A 218 11.47 4.64 27.21
N GLU A 219 12.46 4.25 26.41
CA GLU A 219 13.64 5.07 26.14
C GLU A 219 13.32 6.41 25.41
N TYR A 220 12.16 6.51 24.76
CA TYR A 220 11.63 7.74 24.18
C TYR A 220 10.31 8.20 24.84
N GLY A 221 9.87 7.51 25.89
CA GLY A 221 8.59 7.78 26.56
C GLY A 221 7.37 7.65 25.64
N LEU A 222 7.39 6.69 24.70
CA LEU A 222 6.31 6.54 23.71
C LEU A 222 5.43 5.32 23.95
N GLU A 223 4.13 5.48 23.74
CA GLU A 223 3.17 4.40 23.48
C GLU A 223 2.78 4.41 22.00
N MET A 224 2.95 3.29 21.32
CA MET A 224 2.67 3.18 19.89
C MET A 224 1.53 2.18 19.66
N ARG A 225 0.53 2.60 18.87
CA ARG A 225 -0.63 1.81 18.45
C ARG A 225 -0.65 1.61 16.95
N HIS A 226 -1.12 0.45 16.52
CA HIS A 226 -1.04 0.01 15.12
C HIS A 226 -2.29 -0.73 14.68
N HIS A 227 -2.90 -0.28 13.58
CA HIS A 227 -3.90 -1.06 12.87
C HIS A 227 -3.28 -2.26 12.15
N ALA A 228 -4.14 -3.16 11.68
CA ALA A 228 -3.74 -4.29 10.86
C ALA A 228 -3.03 -3.90 9.56
N GLY A 229 -2.08 -4.73 9.12
CA GLY A 229 -1.35 -4.49 7.86
C GLY A 229 -0.23 -3.44 7.94
N VAL A 230 -0.19 -2.63 9.00
CA VAL A 230 0.85 -1.58 9.18
C VAL A 230 2.21 -2.22 9.44
N PHE A 231 3.26 -1.65 8.82
CA PHE A 231 4.64 -2.10 9.02
C PHE A 231 5.08 -1.92 10.48
N ALA A 232 5.96 -2.82 10.96
CA ALA A 232 6.46 -2.82 12.34
C ALA A 232 5.36 -2.86 13.44
N ARG A 233 4.21 -3.48 13.13
CA ARG A 233 3.05 -3.61 14.04
C ARG A 233 3.40 -4.16 15.42
N ASN A 234 4.25 -5.19 15.50
CA ASN A 234 4.49 -5.93 16.75
C ASN A 234 5.65 -5.37 17.59
N ALA A 235 6.56 -4.62 16.98
CA ALA A 235 7.73 -4.03 17.64
C ALA A 235 8.39 -3.00 16.72
N LEU A 236 9.13 -2.06 17.32
CA LEU A 236 9.97 -1.10 16.61
C LEU A 236 10.88 -1.80 15.57
N ASP A 237 10.77 -1.35 14.31
CA ASP A 237 11.66 -1.78 13.23
C ASP A 237 13.12 -1.50 13.58
N ILE A 238 13.99 -2.44 13.26
CA ILE A 238 15.43 -2.35 13.56
C ILE A 238 16.14 -1.27 12.74
N GLY A 239 15.64 -0.95 11.54
CA GLY A 239 16.10 0.17 10.73
C GLY A 239 15.68 1.50 11.36
N ALA A 240 14.40 1.65 11.70
CA ALA A 240 13.89 2.81 12.42
C ALA A 240 14.64 3.02 13.75
N ARG A 241 14.85 1.97 14.56
CA ARG A 241 15.65 2.03 15.80
C ARG A 241 17.04 2.62 15.56
N PHE A 242 17.72 2.17 14.49
CA PHE A 242 19.03 2.70 14.13
C PHE A 242 18.96 4.17 13.70
N MET A 243 17.92 4.56 12.96
CA MET A 243 17.68 5.97 12.61
C MET A 243 17.43 6.84 13.84
N LEU A 244 16.65 6.38 14.84
CA LEU A 244 16.38 7.13 16.06
C LEU A 244 17.67 7.43 16.87
N GLN A 245 18.62 6.49 16.91
CA GLN A 245 19.93 6.66 17.57
C GLN A 245 20.80 7.74 16.91
N HIS A 246 20.51 8.09 15.66
CA HIS A 246 21.25 9.04 14.84
C HIS A 246 20.33 10.13 14.29
N MET A 247 19.29 10.50 15.04
CA MET A 247 18.32 11.50 14.60
C MET A 247 19.04 12.80 14.21
N PRO A 248 18.65 13.48 13.11
CA PRO A 248 19.25 14.77 12.74
C PRO A 248 19.05 15.78 13.86
N ALA A 249 19.92 16.78 13.98
CA ALA A 249 19.75 17.83 14.99
C ALA A 249 18.42 18.60 14.85
N ALA A 250 17.96 19.17 15.97
CA ALA A 250 16.79 20.04 16.00
C ALA A 250 17.00 21.33 15.18
N GLY A 251 15.89 21.98 14.81
CA GLY A 251 15.91 23.32 14.21
C GLY A 251 15.53 23.41 12.73
N ALA A 252 15.22 22.30 12.06
CA ALA A 252 14.57 22.38 10.75
C ALA A 252 13.13 22.89 10.92
N ASN A 253 12.71 23.89 10.14
CA ASN A 253 11.39 24.49 10.29
C ASN A 253 10.31 23.61 9.66
N ARG A 254 10.55 23.07 8.46
CA ARG A 254 9.59 22.24 7.71
C ARG A 254 10.17 20.83 7.49
N VAL A 255 9.55 19.85 8.12
CA VAL A 255 10.03 18.46 8.17
C VAL A 255 8.98 17.53 7.59
N ILE A 256 9.43 16.54 6.82
CA ILE A 256 8.55 15.48 6.30
C ILE A 256 9.07 14.13 6.77
N ASP A 257 8.18 13.31 7.33
CA ASP A 257 8.39 11.87 7.52
C ASP A 257 7.76 11.12 6.33
N LEU A 258 8.61 10.65 5.40
CA LEU A 258 8.20 10.05 4.12
C LEU A 258 8.17 8.52 4.22
N GLY A 259 6.98 7.95 4.00
CA GLY A 259 6.71 6.54 4.26
C GLY A 259 6.64 6.32 5.77
N CYS A 260 5.88 7.17 6.45
CA CYS A 260 5.96 7.30 7.89
C CYS A 260 5.45 6.08 8.66
N GLY A 261 4.65 5.20 8.04
CA GLY A 261 4.07 4.05 8.68
C GLY A 261 3.28 4.43 9.93
N ASN A 262 3.80 4.07 11.11
CA ASN A 262 3.19 4.41 12.40
C ASN A 262 3.58 5.80 12.95
N GLY A 263 4.40 6.57 12.23
CA GLY A 263 4.77 7.95 12.54
C GLY A 263 6.00 8.14 13.42
N ILE A 264 6.68 7.06 13.83
CA ILE A 264 7.69 7.12 14.90
C ILE A 264 8.86 8.06 14.62
N LEU A 265 9.36 8.14 13.37
CA LEU A 265 10.51 8.99 13.06
C LEU A 265 10.13 10.47 13.23
N GLY A 266 9.00 10.89 12.65
CA GLY A 266 8.50 12.24 12.82
C GLY A 266 8.09 12.56 14.25
N ILE A 267 7.54 11.60 15.01
CA ILE A 267 7.16 11.82 16.42
C ILE A 267 8.40 12.10 17.28
N VAL A 268 9.43 11.26 17.19
CA VAL A 268 10.67 11.48 17.94
C VAL A 268 11.36 12.77 17.51
N TYR A 269 11.34 13.10 16.21
CA TYR A 269 11.88 14.38 15.74
C TYR A 269 11.11 15.57 16.31
N ALA A 270 9.77 15.50 16.35
CA ALA A 270 8.91 16.55 16.89
C ALA A 270 9.11 16.76 18.40
N GLN A 271 9.34 15.70 19.18
CA GLN A 271 9.70 15.81 20.61
C GLN A 271 11.01 16.58 20.79
N GLN A 272 12.01 16.32 19.94
CA GLN A 272 13.30 17.00 19.94
C GLN A 272 13.22 18.45 19.42
N SER A 273 12.31 18.73 18.48
CA SER A 273 12.19 20.00 17.78
C SER A 273 10.75 20.53 17.81
N PRO A 274 10.24 20.96 18.99
CA PRO A 274 8.81 21.27 19.18
C PRO A 274 8.28 22.42 18.33
N HIS A 275 9.17 23.28 17.81
CA HIS A 275 8.81 24.41 16.95
C HIS A 275 8.73 24.05 15.46
N SER A 276 9.07 22.81 15.08
CA SER A 276 9.02 22.36 13.69
C SER A 276 7.59 22.10 13.22
N GLN A 277 7.32 22.47 11.98
CA GLN A 277 6.17 21.99 11.20
C GLN A 277 6.50 20.62 10.65
N VAL A 278 5.77 19.60 11.08
CA VAL A 278 6.05 18.20 10.71
C VAL A 278 4.88 17.65 9.91
N THR A 279 5.17 17.13 8.71
CA THR A 279 4.19 16.45 7.86
C THR A 279 4.53 14.97 7.78
N TRP A 280 3.63 14.11 8.22
CA TRP A 280 3.72 12.67 8.05
C TRP A 280 3.01 12.25 6.78
N VAL A 281 3.70 11.49 5.93
CA VAL A 281 3.18 11.06 4.63
C VAL A 281 3.33 9.56 4.46
N ASP A 282 2.23 8.89 4.10
CA ASP A 282 2.21 7.47 3.74
C ASP A 282 1.15 7.22 2.67
N GLU A 283 1.24 6.11 1.93
CA GLU A 283 0.22 5.73 0.95
C GLU A 283 -0.89 4.86 1.57
N SER A 284 -0.61 4.23 2.73
CA SER A 284 -1.54 3.37 3.44
C SER A 284 -2.50 4.17 4.33
N TYR A 285 -3.80 3.95 4.15
CA TYR A 285 -4.84 4.55 4.97
C TYR A 285 -4.76 4.10 6.44
N LEU A 286 -4.48 2.82 6.69
CA LEU A 286 -4.30 2.25 8.02
C LEU A 286 -3.00 2.69 8.69
N ALA A 287 -1.92 2.87 7.92
CA ALA A 287 -0.70 3.49 8.42
C ALA A 287 -0.98 4.92 8.88
N MET A 288 -1.64 5.73 8.04
CA MET A 288 -1.99 7.10 8.41
C MET A 288 -2.96 7.19 9.59
N ALA A 289 -3.92 6.27 9.73
CA ALA A 289 -4.77 6.19 10.92
C ALA A 289 -3.97 5.87 12.20
N SER A 290 -3.00 4.96 12.10
CA SER A 290 -2.09 4.63 13.21
C SER A 290 -1.19 5.81 13.56
N CYS A 291 -0.62 6.47 12.55
CA CYS A 291 0.21 7.66 12.70
C CYS A 291 -0.52 8.80 13.42
N ARG A 292 -1.76 9.11 13.02
CA ARG A 292 -2.60 10.11 13.70
C ARG A 292 -2.83 9.77 15.17
N THR A 293 -3.23 8.53 15.44
CA THR A 293 -3.41 8.04 16.82
C THR A 293 -2.14 8.21 17.65
N ASN A 294 -0.98 7.89 17.08
CA ASN A 294 0.30 8.00 17.78
C ASN A 294 0.78 9.44 17.96
N ILE A 295 0.47 10.34 17.02
CA ILE A 295 0.71 11.78 17.20
C ILE A 295 -0.10 12.27 18.40
N ASP A 296 -1.40 11.98 18.44
CA ASP A 296 -2.30 12.42 19.52
C ASP A 296 -1.91 11.84 20.89
N LEU A 297 -1.38 10.62 20.93
CA LEU A 297 -0.93 9.98 22.17
C LEU A 297 0.38 10.55 22.72
N ASN A 298 1.30 10.98 21.85
CA ASN A 298 2.70 11.20 22.23
C ASN A 298 3.17 12.65 22.10
N LEU A 299 2.39 13.51 21.44
CA LEU A 299 2.74 14.91 21.22
C LEU A 299 1.63 15.84 21.70
N PRO A 300 1.97 17.05 22.18
CA PRO A 300 0.95 18.07 22.41
C PRO A 300 0.27 18.45 21.10
N HIS A 301 -1.02 18.75 21.16
CA HIS A 301 -1.76 19.24 20.00
C HIS A 301 -1.07 20.48 19.40
N SER A 302 -0.87 20.47 18.08
CA SER A 302 -0.23 21.56 17.36
C SER A 302 -0.77 21.67 15.94
N GLU A 303 -1.12 22.89 15.51
CA GLU A 303 -1.50 23.17 14.11
C GLU A 303 -0.33 23.00 13.13
N ALA A 304 0.90 22.90 13.65
CA ALA A 304 2.11 22.65 12.87
C ALA A 304 2.24 21.18 12.43
N TYR A 305 1.41 20.27 12.95
CA TYR A 305 1.43 18.85 12.64
C TYR A 305 0.39 18.51 11.58
N GLN A 306 0.84 17.88 10.49
CA GLN A 306 -0.01 17.53 9.35
C GLN A 306 0.16 16.06 8.98
N THR A 307 -0.93 15.39 8.62
CA THR A 307 -0.92 14.02 8.13
C THR A 307 -1.50 13.98 6.72
N ARG A 308 -0.80 13.34 5.78
CA ARG A 308 -1.23 13.24 4.38
C ARG A 308 -1.14 11.80 3.87
N VAL A 309 -2.19 11.39 3.17
CA VAL A 309 -2.14 10.19 2.36
C VAL A 309 -1.68 10.59 0.95
N ASP A 310 -0.58 10.02 0.45
CA ASP A 310 -0.01 10.41 -0.84
C ASP A 310 0.81 9.28 -1.49
N ASP A 311 1.01 9.36 -2.82
CA ASP A 311 1.99 8.54 -3.53
C ASP A 311 3.37 9.18 -3.37
N CYS A 312 4.14 8.69 -2.40
CA CYS A 312 5.40 9.30 -1.97
C CYS A 312 5.18 10.78 -1.61
N LEU A 313 5.67 11.74 -2.40
CA LEU A 313 5.41 13.17 -2.19
C LEU A 313 4.78 13.83 -3.43
N SER A 314 3.97 13.09 -4.19
CA SER A 314 3.43 13.54 -5.48
C SER A 314 2.64 14.85 -5.39
N GLN A 315 1.96 15.10 -4.26
CA GLN A 315 1.15 16.29 -4.01
C GLN A 315 1.92 17.39 -3.26
N GLN A 316 3.13 17.11 -2.76
CA GLN A 316 3.90 18.11 -2.05
C GLN A 316 4.52 19.13 -3.01
N PRO A 317 4.45 20.44 -2.70
CA PRO A 317 5.08 21.46 -3.54
C PRO A 317 6.61 21.32 -3.60
N SER A 318 7.20 21.74 -4.70
CA SER A 318 8.66 21.83 -4.82
C SER A 318 9.24 22.84 -3.81
N ALA A 319 10.46 22.60 -3.32
CA ALA A 319 11.16 23.47 -2.38
C ALA A 319 10.35 23.87 -1.12
N SER A 320 9.53 22.95 -0.60
CA SER A 320 8.64 23.16 0.54
C SER A 320 9.11 22.51 1.84
N ALA A 321 10.19 21.73 1.83
CA ALA A 321 10.75 21.10 3.03
C ALA A 321 12.22 21.44 3.24
N ASP A 322 12.62 21.50 4.51
CA ASP A 322 14.00 21.69 4.94
C ASP A 322 14.67 20.35 5.24
N LEU A 323 13.90 19.39 5.77
CA LEU A 323 14.35 18.06 6.16
C LEU A 323 13.32 17.01 5.74
N ILE A 324 13.79 15.90 5.19
CA ILE A 324 12.99 14.70 4.93
C ILE A 324 13.63 13.52 5.64
N LEU A 325 12.88 12.87 6.53
CA LEU A 325 13.21 11.59 7.16
C LEU A 325 12.59 10.46 6.32
N CYS A 326 13.32 9.38 6.08
CA CYS A 326 12.79 8.28 5.28
C CYS A 326 13.37 6.92 5.70
N ASN A 327 12.48 5.95 5.91
CA ASN A 327 12.78 4.53 6.02
C ASN A 327 11.99 3.79 4.93
N PRO A 328 12.49 3.72 3.68
CA PRO A 328 11.75 3.13 2.57
C PRO A 328 11.34 1.69 2.88
N PRO A 329 10.23 1.20 2.30
CA PRO A 329 9.84 -0.18 2.47
C PRO A 329 10.96 -1.13 2.01
N PHE A 330 11.12 -2.25 2.72
CA PHE A 330 12.05 -3.32 2.32
C PHE A 330 11.30 -4.64 2.23
N HIS A 331 11.15 -5.17 1.01
CA HIS A 331 10.69 -6.54 0.79
C HIS A 331 11.65 -7.28 -0.15
N GLN A 332 11.71 -8.61 0.00
CA GLN A 332 12.53 -9.50 -0.83
C GLN A 332 12.11 -9.54 -2.32
N GLU A 333 11.09 -8.76 -2.72
CA GLU A 333 10.71 -8.55 -4.11
C GLU A 333 11.48 -7.33 -4.67
N HIS A 334 12.77 -7.56 -4.96
CA HIS A 334 13.77 -6.52 -5.27
C HIS A 334 13.33 -5.44 -6.27
N ALA A 335 12.59 -5.82 -7.33
CA ALA A 335 12.25 -4.89 -8.41
C ALA A 335 11.24 -3.80 -7.99
N VAL A 336 10.14 -4.17 -7.32
CA VAL A 336 9.07 -3.20 -6.95
C VAL A 336 9.58 -2.24 -5.89
N THR A 337 10.22 -2.79 -4.86
CA THR A 337 10.74 -2.02 -3.73
C THR A 337 11.81 -1.03 -4.15
N GLU A 338 12.71 -1.42 -5.07
CA GLU A 338 13.72 -0.49 -5.59
C GLU A 338 13.09 0.67 -6.38
N HIS A 339 12.02 0.42 -7.13
CA HIS A 339 11.34 1.47 -7.88
C HIS A 339 10.68 2.52 -6.97
N ILE A 340 10.05 2.07 -5.88
CA ILE A 340 9.42 2.97 -4.89
C ILE A 340 10.50 3.82 -4.22
N ALA A 341 11.59 3.22 -3.74
CA ALA A 341 12.70 3.97 -3.13
C ALA A 341 13.28 5.01 -4.09
N ARG A 342 13.47 4.67 -5.38
CA ARG A 342 13.93 5.62 -6.39
C ARG A 342 12.92 6.76 -6.62
N GLN A 343 11.63 6.52 -6.53
CA GLN A 343 10.59 7.56 -6.58
C GLN A 343 10.69 8.48 -5.37
N MET A 344 10.75 7.90 -4.17
CA MET A 344 10.98 8.65 -2.91
C MET A 344 12.19 9.57 -3.01
N PHE A 345 13.31 9.13 -3.59
CA PHE A 345 14.50 9.98 -3.73
C PHE A 345 14.31 11.13 -4.72
N ARG A 346 13.62 10.89 -5.85
CA ARG A 346 13.32 11.95 -6.84
C ARG A 346 12.37 12.99 -6.24
N ASP A 347 11.35 12.52 -5.55
CA ASP A 347 10.37 13.36 -4.88
C ASP A 347 11.02 14.17 -3.74
N ALA A 348 11.85 13.53 -2.92
CA ALA A 348 12.63 14.22 -1.90
C ALA A 348 13.51 15.33 -2.51
N LYS A 349 14.22 15.04 -3.61
CA LYS A 349 15.05 16.03 -4.30
C LYS A 349 14.23 17.23 -4.83
N ARG A 350 13.01 16.99 -5.29
CA ARG A 350 12.10 18.04 -5.80
C ARG A 350 11.53 18.89 -4.65
N VAL A 351 11.15 18.25 -3.56
CA VAL A 351 10.44 18.86 -2.43
C VAL A 351 11.39 19.59 -1.48
N LEU A 352 12.65 19.17 -1.37
CA LEU A 352 13.66 19.85 -0.57
C LEU A 352 14.00 21.23 -1.16
N GLN A 353 14.08 22.24 -0.30
CA GLN A 353 14.63 23.54 -0.63
C GLN A 353 16.15 23.47 -0.90
N PRO A 354 16.78 24.52 -1.47
CA PRO A 354 18.23 24.60 -1.53
C PRO A 354 18.86 24.38 -0.14
N ASN A 355 19.86 23.50 -0.07
CA ASN A 355 20.52 23.05 1.17
C ASN A 355 19.66 22.22 2.12
N GLY A 356 18.42 21.88 1.75
CA GLY A 356 17.61 20.91 2.47
C GLY A 356 18.22 19.51 2.43
N GLU A 357 17.82 18.67 3.38
CA GLU A 357 18.46 17.38 3.62
C GLU A 357 17.48 16.21 3.54
N LEU A 358 17.88 15.15 2.85
CA LEU A 358 17.26 13.84 2.96
C LEU A 358 18.10 12.98 3.91
N TRP A 359 17.48 12.48 4.98
CA TRP A 359 18.05 11.48 5.86
C TRP A 359 17.35 10.14 5.67
N LEU A 360 18.12 9.15 5.26
CA LEU A 360 17.63 7.87 4.78
C LEU A 360 18.31 6.74 5.53
N VAL A 361 17.54 5.88 6.19
CA VAL A 361 18.04 4.58 6.66
C VAL A 361 17.72 3.50 5.63
N ALA A 362 18.70 2.64 5.34
CA ALA A 362 18.50 1.53 4.41
C ALA A 362 19.35 0.30 4.74
N ASN A 363 18.92 -0.87 4.26
CA ASN A 363 19.75 -2.07 4.31
C ASN A 363 21.06 -1.85 3.54
N ARG A 364 22.19 -2.20 4.15
CA ARG A 364 23.55 -1.93 3.64
C ARG A 364 23.84 -2.54 2.26
N HIS A 365 23.20 -3.67 1.93
CA HIS A 365 23.41 -4.35 0.66
C HIS A 365 22.69 -3.67 -0.52
N LEU A 366 21.82 -2.68 -0.27
CA LEU A 366 21.07 -2.00 -1.32
C LEU A 366 21.92 -0.90 -1.97
N PRO A 367 22.00 -0.82 -3.31
CA PRO A 367 22.90 0.08 -4.02
C PRO A 367 22.35 1.53 -4.12
N TYR A 368 21.84 2.08 -3.02
CA TYR A 368 21.18 3.40 -3.04
C TYR A 368 22.13 4.58 -3.22
N TYR A 369 23.41 4.45 -2.85
CA TYR A 369 24.40 5.51 -3.01
C TYR A 369 24.45 6.05 -4.46
N ALA A 370 24.47 5.17 -5.46
CA ALA A 370 24.52 5.57 -6.86
C ALA A 370 23.27 6.34 -7.31
N SER A 371 22.09 5.96 -6.81
CA SER A 371 20.83 6.65 -7.08
C SER A 371 20.79 8.02 -6.41
N LEU A 372 21.22 8.12 -5.15
CA LEU A 372 21.29 9.38 -4.40
C LEU A 372 22.30 10.34 -5.04
N LYS A 373 23.49 9.86 -5.40
CA LYS A 373 24.57 10.70 -5.96
C LYS A 373 24.22 11.31 -7.33
N ARG A 374 23.31 10.68 -8.08
CA ARG A 374 22.77 11.24 -9.32
C ARG A 374 21.80 12.39 -9.09
N LEU A 375 21.15 12.45 -7.93
CA LEU A 375 20.10 13.41 -7.62
C LEU A 375 20.60 14.57 -6.75
N PHE A 376 21.51 14.28 -5.81
CA PHE A 376 22.00 15.22 -4.81
C PHE A 376 23.47 15.57 -5.03
N LYS A 377 23.83 16.82 -4.74
CA LYS A 377 25.21 17.31 -4.90
C LYS A 377 26.16 16.59 -3.93
N GLN A 378 25.73 16.46 -2.68
CA GLN A 378 26.48 15.80 -1.61
C GLN A 378 25.68 14.62 -1.05
N VAL A 379 26.36 13.50 -0.84
CA VAL A 379 25.81 12.29 -0.24
C VAL A 379 26.85 11.73 0.71
N ASP A 380 26.58 11.84 2.01
CA ASP A 380 27.47 11.43 3.09
C ASP A 380 26.92 10.14 3.74
N GLN A 381 27.80 9.20 4.05
CA GLN A 381 27.46 8.08 4.93
C GLN A 381 27.55 8.57 6.38
N HIS A 382 26.41 8.91 6.99
CA HIS A 382 26.38 9.46 8.35
C HIS A 382 26.76 8.40 9.39
N ALA A 383 26.16 7.21 9.29
CA ALA A 383 26.41 6.10 10.19
C ALA A 383 26.21 4.75 9.49
N GLN A 384 26.82 3.69 10.00
CA GLN A 384 26.56 2.32 9.56
C GLN A 384 26.67 1.33 10.71
N ASN A 385 25.96 0.21 10.58
CA ASN A 385 26.15 -0.98 11.41
C ASN A 385 26.23 -2.24 10.52
N ALA A 386 26.10 -3.43 11.12
CA ALA A 386 26.19 -4.70 10.40
C ALA A 386 25.11 -4.87 9.31
N LYS A 387 23.91 -4.28 9.50
CA LYS A 387 22.73 -4.46 8.64
C LYS A 387 22.32 -3.20 7.89
N PHE A 388 22.48 -2.03 8.50
CA PHE A 388 21.94 -0.76 8.02
C PHE A 388 23.02 0.29 7.78
N VAL A 389 22.69 1.24 6.92
CA VAL A 389 23.44 2.46 6.66
C VAL A 389 22.48 3.65 6.70
N ILE A 390 22.92 4.76 7.26
CA ILE A 390 22.20 6.04 7.23
C ILE A 390 22.93 6.97 6.24
N TRP A 391 22.22 7.38 5.21
CA TRP A 391 22.67 8.35 4.23
C TRP A 391 22.11 9.73 4.56
N ARG A 392 22.96 10.75 4.47
CA ARG A 392 22.58 12.17 4.45
C ARG A 392 22.85 12.72 3.06
N ALA A 393 21.81 13.11 2.34
CA ALA A 393 21.91 13.65 0.99
C ALA A 393 21.44 15.12 0.96
N ARG A 394 22.21 15.98 0.29
CA ARG A 394 22.03 17.44 0.29
C ARG A 394 22.28 18.07 -1.08
N GLY A 395 21.65 19.23 -1.27
CA GLY A 395 21.93 20.17 -2.37
C GLY A 395 20.92 20.12 -3.49
#